data_AF-A0ABD1J1Q4-F1
#
_entry.id   AF-A0ABD1J1Q4-F1
#
_cell.length_a   1.000
_cell.length_b   1.000
_cell.length_c   1.000
_cell.angle_alpha   90.00
_cell.angle_beta   90.00
_cell.angle_gamma   90.00
#
_symmetry.space_group_name_H-M   'P 1'
#
loop_
_entity.id
_entity.type
_entity.pdbx_description
1 polymer ?
#
loop_
_entity_poly.entity_id
_entity_poly.type
_entity_poly.pdbx_seq_one_letter_code
_entity_poly.pdbx_strand_id
1 'polypeptide(L)'
;MATKISIDLESSGVGFEDLSDPCNESRLREMYDSMRIKDWPKLKRRFANMDEKERQQFYDNHVQTWKRLFDMANNDVQHSKEDLKKLFLPDQQQANKGKILQNLTAATHSLQVAFSLRSDTYYQDIVRPLIGDGCPEEERMMIIELAASFFKLMCLMLLHNPPMTPDWRETERPDLWTEERMFPPIIVVMKLVNDEDWSNPGDQ
;
A
#
# COMPACT_ATOMS: atom_id res chain seq x y z
N MET A 1 40.93 21.27 16.23
CA MET A 1 39.53 21.71 16.00
C MET A 1 39.21 21.35 14.57
N ALA A 2 38.42 20.30 14.35
CA ALA A 2 38.02 19.86 13.02
C ALA A 2 36.53 20.16 12.84
N THR A 3 36.24 21.03 11.88
CA THR A 3 34.89 21.46 11.51
C THR A 3 34.15 20.25 10.94
N LYS A 4 33.11 19.82 11.64
CA LYS A 4 32.21 18.74 11.21
C LYS A 4 31.33 19.33 10.11
N ILE A 5 31.61 18.97 8.86
CA ILE A 5 30.73 19.25 7.73
C ILE A 5 29.53 18.31 7.88
N SER A 6 28.42 18.82 8.39
CA SER A 6 27.12 18.17 8.25
C SER A 6 26.73 18.25 6.78
N ILE A 7 26.68 17.11 6.12
CA ILE A 7 25.98 16.99 4.84
C ILE A 7 24.52 16.77 5.21
N ASP A 8 23.77 17.87 5.26
CA ASP A 8 22.33 17.84 5.24
C ASP A 8 21.91 17.23 3.90
N LEU A 9 21.59 15.94 3.92
CA LEU A 9 20.92 15.28 2.81
C LEU A 9 19.43 15.64 2.90
N GLU A 10 19.12 16.91 2.62
CA GLU A 10 17.78 17.31 2.21
C GLU A 10 17.48 16.56 0.91
N SER A 11 16.75 15.44 1.05
CA SER A 11 16.20 14.68 -0.05
C SER A 11 15.08 15.49 -0.72
N SER A 12 15.44 16.57 -1.40
CA SER A 12 14.61 17.16 -2.44
C SER A 12 14.50 16.12 -3.55
N GLY A 13 13.31 15.56 -3.71
CA GLY A 13 13.03 14.44 -4.61
C GLY A 13 13.49 14.70 -6.05
N VAL A 14 14.58 14.06 -6.43
CA VAL A 14 14.78 13.40 -7.73
C VAL A 14 15.76 12.25 -7.47
N GLY A 15 15.28 11.18 -6.82
CA GLY A 15 15.96 9.89 -6.95
C GLY A 15 15.79 9.47 -8.41
N PHE A 16 16.88 9.09 -9.10
CA PHE A 16 16.76 8.50 -10.42
C PHE A 16 15.98 7.20 -10.27
N GLU A 17 14.69 7.21 -10.63
CA GLU A 17 13.87 6.01 -10.64
C GLU A 17 14.34 5.09 -11.76
N ASP A 18 14.46 3.80 -11.45
CA ASP A 18 14.61 2.79 -12.49
C ASP A 18 13.28 2.66 -13.25
N LEU A 19 13.22 3.29 -14.42
CA LEU A 19 12.04 3.25 -15.28
C LEU A 19 11.75 1.85 -15.82
N SER A 20 12.69 0.91 -15.71
CA SER A 20 12.47 -0.50 -16.06
C SER A 20 11.82 -1.31 -14.94
N ASP A 21 11.81 -0.79 -13.70
CA ASP A 21 11.12 -1.43 -12.59
C ASP A 21 9.60 -1.22 -12.72
N PRO A 22 8.80 -2.27 -12.92
CA PRO A 22 7.33 -2.16 -13.00
C PRO A 22 6.69 -1.67 -11.70
N CYS A 23 7.45 -1.61 -10.60
CA CYS A 23 7.00 -1.21 -9.26
C CYS A 23 7.70 0.08 -8.75
N ASN A 24 8.28 0.91 -9.64
CA ASN A 24 8.81 2.22 -9.24
C ASN A 24 7.70 3.15 -8.71
N GLU A 25 8.11 4.16 -7.95
CA GLU A 25 7.18 5.07 -7.27
C GLU A 25 6.24 5.79 -8.25
N SER A 26 6.75 6.36 -9.35
CA SER A 26 5.91 7.03 -10.37
C SER A 26 4.83 6.09 -10.91
N ARG A 27 5.19 4.84 -11.22
CA ARG A 27 4.25 3.86 -11.76
C ARG A 27 3.18 3.46 -10.75
N LEU A 28 3.56 3.26 -9.50
CA LEU A 28 2.61 2.94 -8.42
C LEU A 28 1.64 4.11 -8.16
N ARG A 29 2.13 5.36 -8.21
CA ARG A 29 1.30 6.57 -8.12
C ARG A 29 0.32 6.67 -9.30
N GLU A 30 0.79 6.46 -10.53
CA GLU A 30 -0.06 6.45 -11.72
C GLU A 30 -1.18 5.41 -11.62
N MET A 31 -0.86 4.19 -11.16
CA MET A 31 -1.84 3.13 -10.97
C MET A 31 -2.89 3.53 -9.92
N TYR A 32 -2.46 4.13 -8.81
CA TYR A 32 -3.36 4.61 -7.76
C TYR A 32 -4.26 5.75 -8.24
N ASP A 33 -3.69 6.73 -8.94
CA ASP A 33 -4.43 7.88 -9.47
C ASP A 33 -5.40 7.45 -10.57
N SER A 34 -5.04 6.49 -11.43
CA SER A 34 -5.97 5.91 -12.41
C SER A 34 -7.18 5.29 -11.72
N MET A 35 -6.94 4.50 -10.68
CA MET A 35 -8.00 3.87 -9.89
C MET A 35 -8.90 4.93 -9.21
N ARG A 36 -8.30 5.96 -8.59
CA ARG A 36 -9.02 7.05 -7.90
C ARG A 36 -9.86 7.91 -8.86
N ILE A 37 -9.28 8.31 -9.99
CA ILE A 37 -9.84 9.35 -10.87
C ILE A 37 -10.68 8.76 -12.01
N LYS A 38 -10.42 7.50 -12.42
CA LYS A 38 -11.10 6.89 -13.57
C LYS A 38 -12.01 5.73 -13.15
N ASP A 39 -11.44 4.72 -12.49
CA ASP A 39 -12.15 3.46 -12.27
C ASP A 39 -13.25 3.62 -11.22
N TRP A 40 -12.95 4.30 -10.10
CA TRP A 40 -13.93 4.59 -9.07
C TRP A 40 -15.10 5.47 -9.56
N PRO A 41 -14.89 6.62 -10.23
CA PRO A 41 -15.99 7.40 -10.80
C PRO A 41 -16.79 6.66 -11.87
N LYS A 42 -16.17 5.74 -12.62
CA LYS A 42 -16.88 4.86 -13.55
C LYS A 42 -17.82 3.91 -12.82
N LEU A 43 -17.37 3.33 -11.71
CA LEU A 43 -18.20 2.47 -10.85
C LEU A 43 -19.33 3.26 -10.20
N LYS A 44 -19.04 4.42 -9.58
CA LYS A 44 -20.04 5.34 -8.99
C LYS A 44 -21.18 5.66 -9.95
N ARG A 45 -20.88 5.92 -11.24
CA ARG A 45 -21.89 6.24 -12.26
C ARG A 45 -22.91 5.12 -12.50
N ARG A 46 -22.57 3.85 -12.26
CA ARG A 46 -23.53 2.74 -12.37
C ARG A 46 -24.60 2.80 -11.28
N PHE A 47 -24.24 3.36 -10.13
CA PHE A 47 -25.10 3.50 -8.96
C PHE A 47 -25.77 4.87 -8.85
N ALA A 48 -25.69 5.71 -9.90
CA ALA A 48 -26.21 7.08 -9.87
C ALA A 48 -27.75 7.16 -9.72
N ASN A 49 -28.46 6.11 -10.12
CA ASN A 49 -29.93 6.05 -10.07
C ASN A 49 -30.47 5.54 -8.72
N MET A 50 -29.62 5.03 -7.82
CA MET A 50 -30.02 4.64 -6.46
C MET A 50 -30.58 5.85 -5.71
N ASP A 51 -31.52 5.64 -4.80
CA ASP A 51 -31.96 6.73 -3.92
C ASP A 51 -30.86 7.11 -2.89
N GLU A 52 -31.04 8.22 -2.18
CA GLU A 52 -30.03 8.71 -1.21
C GLU A 52 -29.70 7.69 -0.11
N LYS A 53 -30.69 6.91 0.33
CA LYS A 53 -30.52 5.94 1.41
C LYS A 53 -29.79 4.69 0.91
N GLU A 54 -30.16 4.19 -0.26
CA GLU A 54 -29.47 3.09 -0.94
C GLU A 54 -28.02 3.44 -1.23
N ARG A 55 -27.79 4.66 -1.72
CA ARG A 55 -26.46 5.24 -1.94
C ARG A 55 -25.63 5.26 -0.67
N GLN A 56 -26.16 5.81 0.42
CA GLN A 56 -25.43 5.88 1.69
C GLN A 56 -25.08 4.47 2.20
N GLN A 57 -26.03 3.54 2.16
CA GLN A 57 -25.80 2.16 2.60
C GLN A 57 -24.77 1.43 1.73
N PHE A 58 -24.83 1.61 0.40
CA PHE A 58 -23.82 1.08 -0.52
C PHE A 58 -22.44 1.63 -0.16
N TYR A 59 -22.33 2.93 0.03
CA TYR A 59 -21.08 3.59 0.35
C TYR A 59 -20.49 3.08 1.68
N ASP A 60 -21.30 3.04 2.75
CA ASP A 60 -20.87 2.57 4.06
C ASP A 60 -20.37 1.12 4.01
N ASN A 61 -21.09 0.26 3.28
CA ASN A 61 -20.68 -1.13 3.07
C ASN A 61 -19.33 -1.22 2.36
N HIS A 62 -19.17 -0.49 1.24
CA HIS A 62 -17.97 -0.58 0.43
C HIS A 62 -16.75 0.07 1.07
N VAL A 63 -16.88 1.23 1.74
CA VAL A 63 -15.75 1.85 2.47
C VAL A 63 -15.19 0.92 3.52
N GLN A 64 -16.04 0.25 4.29
CA GLN A 64 -15.58 -0.72 5.27
C GLN A 64 -14.85 -1.88 4.58
N THR A 65 -15.32 -2.32 3.41
CA THR A 65 -14.61 -3.32 2.62
C THR A 65 -13.25 -2.84 2.13
N TRP A 66 -13.12 -1.61 1.61
CA TRP A 66 -11.83 -1.06 1.17
C TRP A 66 -10.82 -0.93 2.32
N LYS A 67 -11.28 -0.47 3.50
CA LYS A 67 -10.44 -0.42 4.70
C LYS A 67 -9.97 -1.82 5.12
N ARG A 68 -10.88 -2.80 5.14
CA ARG A 68 -10.52 -4.21 5.43
C ARG A 68 -9.51 -4.77 4.42
N LEU A 69 -9.67 -4.47 3.13
CA LEU A 69 -8.72 -4.87 2.10
C LEU A 69 -7.34 -4.26 2.33
N PHE A 70 -7.28 -2.99 2.74
CA PHE A 70 -6.02 -2.35 3.10
C PHE A 70 -5.36 -3.03 4.32
N ASP A 71 -6.13 -3.30 5.37
CA ASP A 71 -5.62 -3.99 6.56
C ASP A 71 -5.11 -5.39 6.24
N MET A 72 -5.83 -6.14 5.39
CA MET A 72 -5.41 -7.45 4.91
C MET A 72 -4.10 -7.36 4.11
N ALA A 73 -3.99 -6.41 3.17
CA ALA A 73 -2.76 -6.21 2.40
C ALA A 73 -1.58 -5.85 3.31
N ASN A 74 -1.81 -4.99 4.31
CA ASN A 74 -0.79 -4.66 5.30
C ASN A 74 -0.34 -5.88 6.09
N ASN A 75 -1.26 -6.68 6.61
CA ASN A 75 -0.93 -7.90 7.35
C ASN A 75 -0.11 -8.89 6.50
N ASP A 76 -0.52 -9.13 5.25
CA ASP A 76 0.19 -10.03 4.34
C ASP A 76 1.62 -9.54 4.03
N VAL A 77 1.77 -8.24 3.81
CA VAL A 77 3.09 -7.64 3.56
C VAL A 77 3.95 -7.64 4.82
N GLN A 78 3.41 -7.32 5.99
CA GLN A 78 4.18 -7.36 7.24
C GLN A 78 4.66 -8.77 7.57
N HIS A 79 3.79 -9.77 7.48
CA HIS A 79 4.19 -11.17 7.67
C HIS A 79 5.31 -11.57 6.69
N SER A 80 5.16 -11.23 5.41
CA SER A 80 6.20 -11.53 4.41
C SER A 80 7.53 -10.81 4.72
N LYS A 81 7.48 -9.56 5.19
CA LYS A 81 8.68 -8.80 5.60
C LYS A 81 9.33 -9.42 6.85
N GLU A 82 8.54 -9.89 7.81
CA GLU A 82 9.05 -10.56 9.01
C GLU A 82 9.72 -11.89 8.68
N ASP A 83 9.15 -12.68 7.79
CA ASP A 83 9.75 -13.94 7.34
C ASP A 83 11.07 -13.69 6.61
N LEU A 84 11.14 -12.64 5.76
CA LEU A 84 12.41 -12.21 5.16
C LEU A 84 13.43 -11.79 6.24
N LYS A 85 13.02 -11.00 7.23
CA LYS A 85 13.93 -10.61 8.34
C LYS A 85 14.46 -11.85 9.07
N LYS A 86 13.61 -12.81 9.44
CA LYS A 86 14.04 -14.04 10.12
C LYS A 86 15.03 -14.85 9.28
N LEU A 87 14.84 -14.90 7.95
CA LEU A 87 15.74 -15.61 7.04
C LEU A 87 17.13 -14.97 6.91
N PHE A 88 17.20 -13.62 6.92
CA PHE A 88 18.45 -12.89 6.64
C PHE A 88 19.13 -12.29 7.89
N LEU A 89 18.44 -12.21 9.03
CA LEU A 89 18.94 -11.70 10.30
C LEU A 89 18.82 -12.75 11.43
N PRO A 90 19.58 -13.86 11.39
CA PRO A 90 19.71 -14.71 12.57
C PRO A 90 20.45 -13.96 13.70
N ASP A 91 20.09 -14.24 14.96
CA ASP A 91 20.35 -13.47 16.19
C ASP A 91 21.80 -13.02 16.50
N GLN A 92 22.83 -13.34 15.70
CA GLN A 92 24.24 -13.20 16.13
C GLN A 92 25.29 -12.69 15.12
N GLN A 93 24.97 -11.98 14.03
CA GLN A 93 26.04 -11.47 13.14
C GLN A 93 26.04 -9.95 12.90
N GLN A 94 26.68 -9.21 13.81
CA GLN A 94 27.05 -7.80 13.60
C GLN A 94 28.12 -7.62 12.50
N ALA A 95 28.90 -8.66 12.17
CA ALA A 95 30.05 -8.55 11.27
C ALA A 95 29.70 -8.30 9.78
N ASN A 96 28.43 -8.36 9.38
CA ASN A 96 28.04 -8.27 7.96
C ASN A 96 26.77 -7.45 7.67
N LYS A 97 26.46 -6.46 8.54
CA LYS A 97 25.23 -5.65 8.47
C LYS A 97 24.94 -5.07 7.07
N GLY A 98 25.96 -4.55 6.37
CA GLY A 98 25.78 -3.96 5.03
C GLY A 98 25.33 -4.98 3.98
N LYS A 99 25.93 -6.17 3.96
CA LYS A 99 25.57 -7.25 3.04
C LYS A 99 24.19 -7.84 3.36
N ILE A 100 23.85 -7.93 4.65
CA ILE A 100 22.52 -8.35 5.09
C ILE A 100 21.46 -7.36 4.62
N LEU A 101 21.70 -6.05 4.76
CA LEU A 101 20.77 -5.02 4.30
C LEU A 101 20.58 -5.03 2.77
N GLN A 102 21.67 -5.24 2.02
CA GLN A 102 21.60 -5.38 0.57
C GLN A 102 20.77 -6.61 0.16
N ASN A 103 20.99 -7.76 0.81
CA ASN A 103 20.22 -8.98 0.57
C ASN A 103 18.73 -8.80 0.92
N LEU A 104 18.42 -8.15 2.05
CA LEU A 104 17.04 -7.82 2.44
C LEU A 104 16.35 -6.91 1.42
N THR A 105 17.08 -5.93 0.88
CA THR A 105 16.58 -5.03 -0.15
C THR A 105 16.25 -5.82 -1.43
N ALA A 106 17.17 -6.66 -1.89
CA ALA A 106 16.98 -7.50 -3.07
C ALA A 106 15.84 -8.52 -2.89
N ALA A 107 15.70 -9.10 -1.70
CA ALA A 107 14.63 -10.04 -1.38
C ALA A 107 13.26 -9.34 -1.31
N THR A 108 13.20 -8.12 -0.76
CA THR A 108 11.98 -7.30 -0.75
C THR A 108 11.56 -6.93 -2.16
N HIS A 109 12.51 -6.54 -3.02
CA HIS A 109 12.24 -6.28 -4.43
C HIS A 109 11.75 -7.53 -5.17
N SER A 110 12.41 -8.68 -4.96
CA SER A 110 11.98 -9.96 -5.54
C SER A 110 10.55 -10.32 -5.12
N LEU A 111 10.19 -10.04 -3.86
CA LEU A 111 8.83 -10.20 -3.37
C LEU A 111 7.85 -9.26 -4.08
N GLN A 112 8.21 -7.98 -4.25
CA GLN A 112 7.39 -7.00 -4.96
C GLN A 112 7.11 -7.42 -6.42
N VAL A 113 8.14 -7.92 -7.12
CA VAL A 113 7.99 -8.51 -8.47
C VAL A 113 7.11 -9.76 -8.43
N ALA A 114 7.28 -10.63 -7.44
CA ALA A 114 6.44 -11.81 -7.31
C ALA A 114 4.95 -11.45 -7.13
N PHE A 115 4.64 -10.41 -6.34
CA PHE A 115 3.27 -9.89 -6.20
C PHE A 115 2.75 -9.28 -7.52
N SER A 116 3.57 -8.53 -8.25
CA SER A 116 3.13 -7.88 -9.49
C SER A 116 2.79 -8.89 -10.60
N LEU A 117 3.49 -10.02 -10.64
CA LEU A 117 3.32 -11.09 -11.63
C LEU A 117 2.20 -12.10 -11.32
N ARG A 118 1.60 -12.07 -10.12
CA ARG A 118 0.43 -12.93 -9.84
C ARG A 118 -0.72 -12.59 -10.78
N SER A 119 -1.47 -13.62 -11.18
CA SER A 119 -2.62 -13.47 -12.06
C SER A 119 -3.71 -12.63 -11.40
N ASP A 120 -4.53 -11.95 -12.20
CA ASP A 120 -5.65 -11.17 -11.66
C ASP A 120 -6.65 -12.07 -10.93
N THR A 121 -6.84 -13.31 -11.41
CA THR A 121 -7.68 -14.33 -10.75
C THR A 121 -7.25 -14.63 -9.32
N TYR A 122 -5.95 -14.63 -9.03
CA TYR A 122 -5.43 -14.84 -7.68
C TYR A 122 -5.97 -13.78 -6.72
N TYR A 123 -5.93 -12.52 -7.13
CA TYR A 123 -6.42 -11.42 -6.30
C TYR A 123 -7.95 -11.38 -6.24
N GLN A 124 -8.63 -11.69 -7.35
CA GLN A 124 -10.09 -11.80 -7.38
C GLN A 124 -10.58 -12.87 -6.39
N ASP A 125 -9.92 -14.02 -6.31
CA ASP A 125 -10.28 -15.10 -5.40
C ASP A 125 -10.11 -14.69 -3.92
N ILE A 126 -9.10 -13.87 -3.60
CA ILE A 126 -8.89 -13.32 -2.25
C ILE A 126 -10.00 -12.34 -1.86
N VAL A 127 -10.40 -11.44 -2.76
CA VAL A 127 -11.35 -10.37 -2.42
C VAL A 127 -12.81 -10.79 -2.54
N ARG A 128 -13.12 -11.80 -3.36
CA ARG A 128 -14.50 -12.25 -3.63
C ARG A 128 -15.31 -12.54 -2.36
N PRO A 129 -14.78 -13.18 -1.30
CA PRO A 129 -15.53 -13.43 -0.06
C PRO A 129 -15.93 -12.16 0.71
N LEU A 130 -15.32 -11.01 0.42
CA LEU A 130 -15.58 -9.73 1.09
C LEU A 130 -16.61 -8.87 0.34
N ILE A 131 -16.94 -9.24 -0.91
CA ILE A 131 -17.93 -8.55 -1.73
C ILE A 131 -19.24 -9.33 -1.65
N GLY A 132 -20.25 -8.73 -1.03
CA GLY A 132 -21.56 -9.36 -0.87
C GLY A 132 -22.36 -9.45 -2.17
N ASP A 133 -23.38 -10.30 -2.17
CA ASP A 133 -24.23 -10.58 -3.35
C ASP A 133 -25.40 -9.60 -3.51
N GLY A 134 -25.26 -8.38 -2.97
CA GLY A 134 -26.33 -7.38 -2.90
C GLY A 134 -26.56 -6.57 -4.18
N CYS A 135 -25.85 -6.87 -5.27
CA CYS A 135 -25.97 -6.18 -6.55
C CYS A 135 -25.95 -7.16 -7.73
N PRO A 136 -26.46 -6.77 -8.91
CA PRO A 136 -26.33 -7.55 -10.15
C PRO A 136 -24.91 -8.06 -10.40
N GLU A 137 -24.80 -9.26 -11.00
CA GLU A 137 -23.51 -9.93 -11.20
C GLU A 137 -22.50 -9.08 -12.01
N GLU A 138 -22.97 -8.31 -12.99
CA GLU A 138 -22.10 -7.40 -13.76
C GLU A 138 -21.46 -6.33 -12.85
N GLU A 139 -22.25 -5.70 -11.98
CA GLU A 139 -21.79 -4.68 -11.05
C GLU A 139 -20.88 -5.28 -9.97
N ARG A 140 -21.26 -6.46 -9.48
CA ARG A 140 -20.46 -7.25 -8.54
C ARG A 140 -19.08 -7.58 -9.10
N MET A 141 -19.01 -8.00 -10.36
CA MET A 141 -17.74 -8.27 -11.03
C MET A 141 -16.88 -7.02 -11.18
N MET A 142 -17.46 -5.86 -11.51
CA MET A 142 -16.71 -4.60 -11.55
C MET A 142 -16.15 -4.21 -10.17
N ILE A 143 -16.91 -4.43 -9.09
CA ILE A 143 -16.45 -4.20 -7.72
C ILE A 143 -15.29 -5.15 -7.39
N ILE A 144 -15.41 -6.43 -7.74
CA ILE A 144 -14.37 -7.45 -7.51
C ILE A 144 -13.08 -7.09 -8.27
N GLU A 145 -13.17 -6.67 -9.52
CA GLU A 145 -12.01 -6.25 -10.33
C GLU A 145 -11.30 -5.03 -9.72
N LEU A 146 -12.07 -4.03 -9.28
CA LEU A 146 -11.52 -2.86 -8.61
C LEU A 146 -10.90 -3.23 -7.25
N ALA A 147 -11.56 -4.11 -6.48
CA ALA A 147 -11.08 -4.63 -5.20
C ALA A 147 -9.78 -5.40 -5.32
N ALA A 148 -9.68 -6.28 -6.33
CA ALA A 148 -8.48 -7.04 -6.63
C ALA A 148 -7.33 -6.11 -7.03
N SER A 149 -7.60 -5.14 -7.89
CA SER A 149 -6.62 -4.14 -8.33
C SER A 149 -6.11 -3.29 -7.17
N PHE A 150 -7.02 -2.82 -6.31
CA PHE A 150 -6.69 -2.09 -5.09
C PHE A 150 -5.83 -2.92 -4.15
N PHE A 151 -6.23 -4.15 -3.84
CA PHE A 151 -5.49 -5.03 -2.94
C PHE A 151 -4.07 -5.31 -3.45
N LYS A 152 -3.94 -5.67 -4.73
CA LYS A 152 -2.63 -5.85 -5.40
C LYS A 152 -1.77 -4.59 -5.27
N LEU A 153 -2.34 -3.43 -5.59
CA LEU A 153 -1.63 -2.16 -5.53
C LEU A 153 -1.20 -1.80 -4.11
N MET A 154 -2.04 -2.02 -3.10
CA MET A 154 -1.68 -1.80 -1.70
C MET A 154 -0.48 -2.67 -1.30
N CYS A 155 -0.47 -3.96 -1.67
CA CYS A 155 0.68 -4.83 -1.40
C CYS A 155 1.97 -4.27 -2.02
N LEU A 156 1.92 -3.80 -3.28
CA LEU A 156 3.09 -3.24 -3.96
C LEU A 156 3.57 -1.93 -3.34
N MET A 157 2.64 -1.04 -2.97
CA MET A 157 2.94 0.24 -2.32
C MET A 157 3.52 0.06 -0.91
N LEU A 158 3.01 -0.91 -0.15
CA LEU A 158 3.51 -1.26 1.17
C LEU A 158 4.90 -1.92 1.11
N LEU A 159 5.20 -2.66 0.03
CA LEU A 159 6.53 -3.25 -0.22
C LEU A 159 7.55 -2.23 -0.73
N HIS A 160 7.11 -1.09 -1.27
CA HIS A 160 8.00 0.00 -1.69
C HIS A 160 8.88 0.50 -0.53
N ASN A 161 10.02 1.11 -0.88
CA ASN A 161 10.96 1.68 0.08
C ASN A 161 11.35 3.11 -0.33
N PRO A 162 10.90 4.15 0.40
CA PRO A 162 10.05 4.09 1.59
C PRO A 162 8.61 3.60 1.30
N PRO A 163 7.92 2.93 2.24
CA PRO A 163 6.55 2.48 2.03
C PRO A 163 5.60 3.64 1.71
N MET A 164 4.67 3.39 0.80
CA MET A 164 3.61 4.33 0.44
C MET A 164 2.27 3.81 0.96
N THR A 165 1.46 4.68 1.54
CA THR A 165 0.15 4.34 2.07
C THR A 165 -0.87 5.42 1.76
N PRO A 166 -2.15 5.10 1.53
CA PRO A 166 -3.20 6.11 1.49
C PRO A 166 -3.37 6.82 2.85
N ASP A 167 -3.62 8.12 2.85
CA ASP A 167 -3.87 8.89 4.07
C ASP A 167 -5.32 8.80 4.54
N TRP A 168 -5.63 7.70 5.24
CA TRP A 168 -6.97 7.47 5.77
C TRP A 168 -7.39 8.43 6.90
N ARG A 169 -6.51 9.31 7.38
CA ARG A 169 -6.83 10.27 8.46
C ARG A 169 -7.74 11.39 7.97
N GLU A 170 -7.73 11.72 6.67
CA GLU A 170 -8.60 12.77 6.10
C GLU A 170 -10.05 12.29 5.84
N THR A 171 -10.30 10.98 5.80
CA THR A 171 -11.62 10.40 5.47
C THR A 171 -12.66 10.43 6.61
N GLU A 172 -12.42 11.17 7.70
CA GLU A 172 -13.38 11.30 8.82
C GLU A 172 -14.50 12.35 8.58
N ARG A 173 -14.64 12.91 7.38
CA ARG A 173 -15.67 13.92 7.06
C ARG A 173 -16.97 13.32 6.48
N PRO A 174 -18.15 13.90 6.76
CA PRO A 174 -19.43 13.19 6.67
C PRO A 174 -20.24 13.35 5.37
N ASP A 175 -19.67 13.81 4.25
CA ASP A 175 -20.39 13.92 2.97
C ASP A 175 -19.67 13.18 1.83
N LEU A 176 -19.47 11.88 2.05
CA LEU A 176 -18.61 11.05 1.21
C LEU A 176 -19.19 10.74 -0.20
N TRP A 177 -20.43 11.15 -0.46
CA TRP A 177 -21.05 11.12 -1.79
C TRP A 177 -20.70 12.33 -2.65
N THR A 178 -20.57 13.51 -2.05
CA THR A 178 -20.23 14.78 -2.71
C THR A 178 -18.73 14.97 -2.86
N GLU A 179 -17.91 14.38 -1.98
CA GLU A 179 -16.47 14.37 -2.16
C GLU A 179 -15.98 13.22 -3.04
N GLU A 180 -15.10 13.54 -4.00
CA GLU A 180 -14.45 12.64 -4.94
C GLU A 180 -13.49 11.62 -4.27
N ARG A 181 -13.52 11.47 -2.95
CA ARG A 181 -12.40 10.94 -2.16
C ARG A 181 -12.71 9.66 -1.37
N MET A 182 -13.28 8.64 -2.02
CA MET A 182 -13.27 7.29 -1.41
C MET A 182 -11.82 6.81 -1.18
N PHE A 183 -10.94 7.15 -2.12
CA PHE A 183 -9.51 6.86 -2.05
C PHE A 183 -8.77 8.15 -1.66
N PRO A 184 -8.17 8.23 -0.46
CA PRO A 184 -7.47 9.43 -0.03
C PRO A 184 -6.14 9.62 -0.80
N PRO A 185 -5.48 10.78 -0.69
CA PRO A 185 -4.15 10.98 -1.27
C PRO A 185 -3.12 9.97 -0.72
N ILE A 186 -2.08 9.68 -1.52
CA ILE A 186 -0.95 8.84 -1.06
C ILE A 186 0.00 9.68 -0.21
N ILE A 187 0.36 9.16 0.95
CA ILE A 187 1.48 9.63 1.77
C ILE A 187 2.65 8.65 1.69
N VAL A 188 3.86 9.20 1.67
CA VAL A 188 5.09 8.42 1.84
C VAL A 188 5.37 8.35 3.34
N VAL A 189 5.41 7.15 3.90
CA VAL A 189 5.75 6.96 5.30
C VAL A 189 7.27 7.08 5.42
N MET A 190 7.74 8.31 5.60
CA MET A 190 9.10 8.53 6.08
C MET A 190 9.18 7.89 7.47
N LYS A 191 9.92 6.80 7.59
CA LYS A 191 10.42 6.43 8.91
C LYS A 191 11.29 7.59 9.35
N LEU A 192 10.82 8.36 10.35
CA LEU A 192 11.72 9.14 11.17
C LEU A 192 12.79 8.14 11.63
N VAL A 193 14.02 8.33 11.16
CA VAL A 193 15.18 7.70 11.76
C VAL A 193 15.28 8.36 13.14
N ASN A 194 14.46 7.91 14.07
CA ASN A 194 14.74 8.12 15.47
C ASN A 194 15.93 7.22 15.76
N ASP A 195 17.06 7.86 16.03
CA ASP A 195 18.32 7.33 16.54
C ASP A 195 18.18 6.66 17.93
N GLU A 196 17.09 5.96 18.20
CA GLU A 196 16.85 5.27 19.48
C GLU A 196 16.39 3.84 19.22
N ASP A 197 17.36 2.95 18.93
CA ASP A 197 17.39 1.59 19.52
C ASP A 197 18.70 0.84 19.22
N TRP A 198 19.83 1.55 19.26
CA TRP A 198 21.16 0.92 19.18
C TRP A 198 22.15 1.54 20.16
N SER A 199 21.77 1.61 21.43
CA SER A 199 22.71 1.71 22.57
C SER A 199 22.28 0.73 23.67
N ASN A 200 22.94 -0.42 23.63
CA ASN A 200 23.01 -1.51 24.62
C ASN A 200 23.57 -1.00 25.99
N PRO A 201 23.74 -1.83 27.04
CA PRO A 201 23.01 -2.97 27.60
C PRO A 201 22.55 -2.67 29.05
N GLY A 202 21.96 -3.65 29.74
CA GLY A 202 21.67 -3.55 31.17
C GLY A 202 22.91 -3.24 32.03
N ASP A 203 22.68 -2.39 33.03
CA ASP A 203 23.41 -2.31 34.29
C ASP A 203 22.36 -2.14 35.41
N GLN A 204 22.08 -3.22 36.12
CA GLN A 204 21.80 -3.27 37.56
C GLN A 204 21.95 -4.71 38.06
#